data_AF-A0A661WVW9-F1
#
_entry.id   AF-A0A661WVW9-F1
#
_cell.length_a   1.000
_cell.length_b   1.000
_cell.length_c   1.000
_cell.angle_alpha   90.00
_cell.angle_beta   90.00
_cell.angle_gamma   90.00
#
_symmetry.space_group_name_H-M   'P 1'
#
loop_
_entity.id
_entity.type
_entity.pdbx_description
1 polymer ?
#
loop_
_entity_poly.entity_id
_entity_poly.type
_entity_poly.pdbx_seq_one_letter_code
_entity_poly.pdbx_strand_id
1 'polypeptide(L)'
;MKFLIYIFIILICLNGCTPPETRMGLDDNLIIDTDLTVTDLKATAQKMSRSIAKSKISSKDKPLRIVFMKVENRTFDDTFDSYNLLSQIRKELIASNNFEFIDRKQFPEIINNLSGSDLEKRKEIAKLMNVDYFLTGRAYADSIRKGGGREVYYRLSFRLTDAKTGGIVWCDDDEYKYYGKYEPINR
;
A
#
# COMPACT_ATOMS: atom_id res chain seq x y z
N MET A 1 45.61 -51.62 -26.40
CA MET A 1 45.25 -50.96 -25.10
C MET A 1 45.60 -49.48 -24.98
N LYS A 2 46.35 -48.83 -25.89
CA LYS A 2 46.55 -47.37 -25.87
C LYS A 2 45.48 -46.56 -26.62
N PHE A 3 44.75 -47.20 -27.54
CA PHE A 3 43.69 -46.56 -28.34
C PHE A 3 42.35 -46.38 -27.59
N LEU A 4 42.03 -47.28 -26.65
CA LEU A 4 40.82 -47.16 -25.82
C LEU A 4 40.91 -46.04 -24.76
N ILE A 5 42.13 -45.65 -24.37
CA ILE A 5 42.36 -44.55 -23.42
C ILE A 5 42.08 -43.20 -24.09
N TYR A 6 42.30 -43.08 -25.41
CA TYR A 6 42.08 -41.83 -26.14
C TYR A 6 40.60 -41.49 -26.34
N ILE A 7 39.71 -42.49 -26.43
CA ILE A 7 38.26 -42.27 -26.55
C ILE A 7 37.64 -41.78 -25.24
N PHE A 8 38.21 -42.16 -24.09
CA PHE A 8 37.70 -41.74 -22.78
C PHE A 8 38.08 -40.29 -22.42
N ILE A 9 39.14 -39.75 -23.02
CA ILE A 9 39.62 -38.38 -22.77
C ILE A 9 38.84 -37.32 -23.58
N ILE A 10 38.16 -37.71 -24.67
CA ILE A 10 37.35 -36.80 -25.49
C ILE A 10 35.93 -36.59 -24.91
N LEU A 11 35.50 -37.38 -23.92
CA LEU A 11 34.13 -37.32 -23.39
C LEU A 11 33.93 -36.38 -22.18
N ILE A 12 34.96 -35.66 -21.72
CA ILE A 12 34.91 -34.86 -20.48
C ILE A 12 34.80 -33.33 -20.73
N CYS A 13 34.78 -32.88 -21.98
CA CYS A 13 34.67 -31.45 -22.32
C CYS A 13 33.24 -30.92 -22.52
N LEU A 14 32.21 -31.58 -21.99
CA LEU A 14 30.82 -31.09 -21.98
C LEU A 14 30.36 -30.75 -20.55
N ASN A 15 31.11 -29.89 -19.85
CA ASN A 15 30.56 -29.15 -18.71
C ASN A 15 30.13 -27.79 -19.22
N GLY A 16 28.81 -27.57 -19.19
CA GLY A 16 28.15 -26.41 -19.75
C GLY A 16 28.60 -25.09 -19.11
N CYS A 17 28.77 -24.09 -19.96
CA CYS A 17 28.78 -22.70 -19.53
C CYS A 17 27.42 -22.10 -19.89
N THR A 18 26.64 -21.86 -18.85
CA THR A 18 25.39 -21.07 -18.81
C THR A 18 25.42 -19.87 -19.77
N PRO A 19 24.39 -19.66 -20.60
CA PRO A 19 24.23 -18.36 -21.26
C PRO A 19 23.96 -17.30 -20.18
N PRO A 20 24.74 -16.21 -20.10
CA PRO A 20 24.45 -15.15 -19.15
C PRO A 20 23.31 -14.26 -19.67
N GLU A 21 22.44 -13.93 -18.72
CA GLU A 21 21.42 -12.86 -18.70
C GLU A 21 20.64 -12.60 -19.99
N THR A 22 19.35 -12.96 -19.97
CA THR A 22 18.33 -12.20 -20.69
C THR A 22 18.25 -10.80 -20.07
N ARG A 23 19.16 -9.90 -20.45
CA ARG A 23 18.92 -8.47 -20.35
C ARG A 23 17.85 -8.15 -21.39
N MET A 24 16.58 -8.30 -21.00
CA MET A 24 15.49 -7.74 -21.77
C MET A 24 15.72 -6.23 -21.80
N GLY A 25 16.18 -5.78 -22.96
CA GLY A 25 16.35 -4.37 -23.29
C GLY A 25 15.07 -3.60 -23.02
N LEU A 26 15.27 -2.32 -22.76
CA LEU A 26 14.20 -1.32 -22.67
C LEU A 26 13.34 -1.38 -23.93
N ASP A 27 12.01 -1.29 -23.72
CA ASP A 27 10.94 -1.04 -24.70
C ASP A 27 10.72 -2.12 -25.78
N ASP A 28 9.55 -2.73 -25.96
CA ASP A 28 8.17 -2.21 -25.91
C ASP A 28 7.15 -3.33 -25.55
N ASN A 29 7.45 -4.21 -24.60
CA ASN A 29 6.44 -5.19 -24.20
C ASN A 29 5.39 -4.53 -23.29
N LEU A 30 4.18 -4.28 -23.81
CA LEU A 30 3.06 -3.76 -23.05
C LEU A 30 2.69 -4.74 -21.93
N ILE A 31 2.74 -4.26 -20.69
CA ILE A 31 2.21 -4.96 -19.52
C ILE A 31 0.70 -4.72 -19.53
N ILE A 32 -0.09 -5.78 -19.57
CA ILE A 32 -1.54 -5.69 -19.36
C ILE A 32 -1.75 -5.25 -17.91
N ASP A 33 -2.32 -4.06 -17.74
CA ASP A 33 -2.57 -3.27 -16.52
C ASP A 33 -2.36 -4.00 -15.18
N THR A 34 -1.42 -3.49 -14.37
CA THR A 34 -1.09 -4.02 -13.04
C THR A 34 -1.37 -3.02 -11.92
N ASP A 35 -2.11 -1.96 -12.21
CA ASP A 35 -2.34 -0.86 -11.27
C ASP A 35 -3.52 -1.15 -10.34
N LEU A 36 -3.62 -0.39 -9.23
CA LEU A 36 -4.74 -0.53 -8.31
C LEU A 36 -6.03 -0.03 -8.97
N THR A 37 -7.05 -0.90 -9.03
CA THR A 37 -8.32 -0.49 -9.62
C THR A 37 -9.19 0.27 -8.63
N VAL A 38 -10.17 1.01 -9.15
CA VAL A 38 -11.20 1.67 -8.34
C VAL A 38 -11.98 0.66 -7.47
N THR A 39 -12.11 -0.59 -7.93
CA THR A 39 -12.79 -1.66 -7.19
C THR A 39 -11.97 -2.07 -5.97
N ASP A 40 -10.65 -2.14 -6.10
CA ASP A 40 -9.73 -2.47 -5.00
C ASP A 40 -9.74 -1.37 -3.94
N LEU A 41 -9.67 -0.10 -4.36
CA LEU A 41 -9.76 1.02 -3.43
C LEU A 41 -11.09 1.03 -2.65
N LYS A 42 -12.21 0.68 -3.31
CA LYS A 42 -13.51 0.52 -2.65
C LYS A 42 -13.51 -0.66 -1.67
N ALA A 43 -12.93 -1.80 -2.06
CA ALA A 43 -12.85 -2.97 -1.20
C ALA A 43 -11.99 -2.68 0.05
N THR A 44 -10.87 -2.00 -0.11
CA THR A 44 -10.03 -1.55 1.01
C THR A 44 -10.77 -0.57 1.91
N ALA A 45 -11.48 0.43 1.36
CA ALA A 45 -12.27 1.35 2.16
C ALA A 45 -13.29 0.61 3.03
N GLN A 46 -13.99 -0.38 2.46
CA GLN A 46 -14.96 -1.22 3.16
C GLN A 46 -14.33 -2.07 4.24
N LYS A 47 -13.21 -2.72 3.93
CA LYS A 47 -12.47 -3.56 4.86
C LYS A 47 -12.02 -2.75 6.07
N MET A 48 -11.35 -1.62 5.83
CA MET A 48 -10.82 -0.74 6.89
C MET A 48 -11.94 -0.20 7.77
N SER A 49 -13.02 0.31 7.17
CA SER A 49 -14.16 0.88 7.92
C SER A 49 -14.84 -0.17 8.80
N ARG A 50 -15.07 -1.39 8.27
CA ARG A 50 -15.62 -2.50 9.04
C ARG A 50 -14.69 -2.96 10.16
N SER A 51 -13.38 -3.01 9.90
CA SER A 51 -12.37 -3.40 10.90
C SER A 51 -12.32 -2.39 12.05
N ILE A 52 -12.31 -1.09 11.74
CA ILE A 52 -12.38 -0.01 12.74
C ILE A 52 -13.69 -0.08 13.53
N ALA A 53 -14.85 -0.22 12.87
CA ALA A 53 -16.14 -0.26 13.55
C ALA A 53 -16.29 -1.47 14.51
N LYS A 54 -15.62 -2.58 14.21
CA LYS A 54 -15.59 -3.79 15.07
C LYS A 54 -14.55 -3.72 16.19
N SER A 55 -13.60 -2.80 16.11
CA SER A 55 -12.51 -2.71 17.06
C SER A 55 -12.99 -2.21 18.43
N LYS A 56 -12.22 -2.55 19.49
CA LYS A 56 -12.57 -2.22 20.89
C LYS A 56 -12.57 -0.72 21.20
N ILE A 57 -12.09 0.12 20.28
CA ILE A 57 -12.11 1.58 20.46
C ILE A 57 -13.49 2.18 20.24
N SER A 58 -14.39 1.52 19.50
CA SER A 58 -15.74 2.03 19.24
C SER A 58 -16.52 2.12 20.56
N SER A 59 -16.67 3.34 21.07
CA SER A 59 -17.53 3.62 22.23
C SER A 59 -18.99 3.67 21.80
N LYS A 60 -19.90 3.21 22.67
CA LYS A 60 -21.35 3.31 22.45
C LYS A 60 -21.93 4.63 22.96
N ASP A 61 -21.21 5.34 23.83
CA ASP A 61 -21.79 6.44 24.60
C ASP A 61 -21.59 7.81 23.93
N LYS A 62 -20.60 7.93 23.04
CA LYS A 62 -20.36 9.13 22.22
C LYS A 62 -19.62 8.79 20.92
N PRO A 63 -19.88 9.51 19.81
CA PRO A 63 -19.07 9.38 18.61
C PRO A 63 -17.61 9.73 18.86
N LEU A 64 -16.70 8.96 18.26
CA LEU A 64 -15.26 9.23 18.31
C LEU A 64 -14.90 10.23 17.22
N ARG A 65 -14.14 11.27 17.56
CA ARG A 65 -13.70 12.27 16.58
C ARG A 65 -12.36 11.89 15.98
N ILE A 66 -12.36 11.74 14.66
CA ILE A 66 -11.20 11.32 13.88
C ILE A 66 -10.78 12.45 12.94
N VAL A 67 -9.46 12.62 12.81
CA VAL A 67 -8.84 13.43 11.75
C VAL A 67 -8.06 12.52 10.81
N PHE A 68 -8.25 12.70 9.50
CA PHE A 68 -7.37 12.07 8.51
C PHE A 68 -6.07 12.83 8.37
N MET A 69 -4.98 12.09 8.43
CA MET A 69 -3.67 12.54 7.97
C MET A 69 -3.46 12.12 6.51
N LYS A 70 -2.45 12.71 5.86
CA LYS A 70 -2.06 12.32 4.50
C LYS A 70 -1.66 10.84 4.46
N VAL A 71 -2.10 10.12 3.43
CA VAL A 71 -1.57 8.78 3.12
C VAL A 71 -0.19 8.93 2.50
N GLU A 72 0.79 8.25 3.07
CA GLU A 72 2.13 8.20 2.50
C GLU A 72 2.13 7.27 1.29
N ASN A 73 2.22 7.82 0.07
CA ASN A 73 2.32 7.03 -1.15
C ASN A 73 3.78 6.65 -1.43
N ARG A 74 4.10 5.36 -1.33
CA ARG A 74 5.37 4.72 -1.71
C ARG A 74 5.15 3.66 -2.79
N THR A 75 4.15 3.85 -3.62
CA THR A 75 3.91 3.03 -4.81
C THR A 75 4.55 3.74 -6.01
N PHE A 76 4.71 3.00 -7.11
CA PHE A 76 5.06 3.55 -8.42
C PHE A 76 3.81 3.83 -9.28
N ASP A 77 2.62 3.63 -8.72
CA ASP A 77 1.31 3.86 -9.37
C ASP A 77 0.90 5.31 -9.17
N ASP A 78 0.85 6.07 -10.26
CA ASP A 78 0.47 7.48 -10.28
C ASP A 78 -1.05 7.69 -10.27
N THR A 79 -1.82 6.64 -10.53
CA THR A 79 -3.29 6.64 -10.52
C THR A 79 -3.87 6.44 -9.12
N PHE A 80 -3.04 6.14 -8.12
CA PHE A 80 -3.46 5.90 -6.74
C PHE A 80 -4.14 7.13 -6.09
N ASP A 81 -5.48 7.15 -6.12
CA ASP A 81 -6.29 8.19 -5.50
C ASP A 81 -6.54 7.93 -4.00
N SER A 82 -5.52 8.27 -3.21
CA SER A 82 -5.63 8.21 -1.74
C SER A 82 -6.72 9.12 -1.15
N TYR A 83 -7.10 10.21 -1.83
CA TYR A 83 -8.10 11.14 -1.32
C TYR A 83 -9.49 10.52 -1.38
N ASN A 84 -9.84 9.90 -2.51
CA ASN A 84 -11.10 9.19 -2.67
C ASN A 84 -11.18 7.98 -1.72
N LEU A 85 -10.09 7.22 -1.57
CA LEU A 85 -9.99 6.14 -0.59
C LEU A 85 -10.35 6.60 0.83
N LEU A 86 -9.69 7.68 1.33
CA LEU A 86 -10.01 8.25 2.64
C LEU A 86 -11.44 8.78 2.72
N SER A 87 -11.95 9.39 1.66
CA SER A 87 -13.32 9.91 1.62
C SER A 87 -14.37 8.79 1.70
N GLN A 88 -14.10 7.63 1.11
CA GLN A 88 -14.96 6.45 1.23
C GLN A 88 -14.92 5.87 2.64
N ILE A 89 -13.73 5.73 3.24
CA ILE A 89 -13.59 5.31 4.65
C ILE A 89 -14.40 6.23 5.57
N ARG A 90 -14.31 7.54 5.37
CA ARG A 90 -15.09 8.55 6.10
C ARG A 90 -16.58 8.27 6.01
N LYS A 91 -17.07 8.13 4.78
CA LYS A 91 -18.50 7.98 4.49
C LYS A 91 -19.06 6.75 5.21
N GLU A 92 -18.32 5.65 5.18
CA GLU A 92 -18.76 4.40 5.82
C GLU A 92 -18.72 4.47 7.35
N LEU A 93 -17.70 5.09 7.93
CA LEU A 93 -17.60 5.25 9.38
C LEU A 93 -18.66 6.22 9.93
N ILE A 94 -18.93 7.34 9.24
CA ILE A 94 -20.03 8.24 9.61
C ILE A 94 -21.37 7.51 9.55
N ALA A 95 -21.59 6.69 8.51
CA ALA A 95 -22.81 5.89 8.39
C ALA A 95 -23.01 4.88 9.52
N SER A 96 -21.95 4.54 10.28
CA SER A 96 -22.05 3.65 11.44
C SER A 96 -22.47 4.38 12.73
N ASN A 97 -22.70 5.69 12.71
CA ASN A 97 -23.10 6.56 13.84
C ASN A 97 -22.17 6.56 15.07
N ASN A 98 -20.99 5.93 14.99
CA ASN A 98 -20.03 5.84 16.09
C ASN A 98 -18.83 6.79 15.90
N PHE A 99 -18.80 7.52 14.78
CA PHE A 99 -17.64 8.31 14.37
C PHE A 99 -18.06 9.67 13.82
N GLU A 100 -17.31 10.69 14.22
CA GLU A 100 -17.37 12.04 13.67
C GLU A 100 -16.02 12.37 13.03
N PHE A 101 -16.05 13.07 11.91
CA PHE A 101 -14.83 13.48 11.22
C PHE A 101 -14.70 14.98 11.21
N ILE A 102 -13.53 15.45 11.64
CA ILE A 102 -13.22 16.87 11.57
C ILE A 102 -12.73 17.18 10.15
N ASP A 103 -13.36 18.16 9.51
CA ASP A 103 -12.99 18.56 8.16
C ASP A 103 -11.66 19.31 8.17
N ARG A 104 -10.62 18.66 7.65
CA ARG A 104 -9.28 19.24 7.51
C ARG A 104 -9.25 20.53 6.72
N LYS A 105 -10.21 20.76 5.80
CA LYS A 105 -10.27 21.97 4.98
C LYS A 105 -10.55 23.22 5.82
N GLN A 106 -11.13 23.06 7.01
CA GLN A 106 -11.34 24.15 7.95
C GLN A 106 -10.06 24.53 8.72
N PHE A 107 -9.03 23.68 8.71
CA PHE A 107 -7.79 23.86 9.48
C PHE A 107 -6.53 23.53 8.66
N PRO A 108 -6.36 24.08 7.45
CA PRO A 108 -5.29 23.68 6.53
C PRO A 108 -3.91 24.01 7.07
N GLU A 109 -3.72 25.18 7.69
CA GLU A 109 -2.43 25.61 8.25
C GLU A 109 -1.99 24.72 9.42
N ILE A 110 -2.95 24.36 10.28
CA ILE A 110 -2.70 23.51 11.45
C ILE A 110 -2.31 22.10 11.01
N ILE A 111 -3.03 21.54 10.04
CA ILE A 111 -2.82 20.15 9.59
C ILE A 111 -1.62 20.01 8.66
N ASN A 112 -1.34 20.99 7.81
CA ASN A 112 -0.19 20.91 6.89
C ASN A 112 1.15 21.07 7.61
N ASN A 113 1.18 21.76 8.75
CA ASN A 113 2.37 21.90 9.60
C ASN A 113 2.66 20.67 10.49
N LEU A 114 1.78 19.66 10.48
CA LEU A 114 2.02 18.38 11.16
C LEU A 114 2.96 17.50 10.34
N SER A 115 4.23 17.44 10.75
CA SER A 115 5.10 16.34 10.36
C SER A 115 4.67 15.07 11.09
N GLY A 116 4.78 13.92 10.41
CA GLY A 116 4.28 12.63 10.91
C GLY A 116 4.85 12.15 12.25
N SER A 117 5.91 12.77 12.76
CA SER A 117 6.67 12.33 13.94
C SER A 117 6.60 13.28 15.14
N ASP A 118 5.99 14.45 15.04
CA ASP A 118 6.00 15.45 16.11
C ASP A 118 4.81 15.25 17.07
N LEU A 119 5.03 14.47 18.13
CA LEU A 119 4.01 14.10 19.10
C LEU A 119 3.44 15.31 19.86
N GLU A 120 4.27 16.29 20.19
CA GLU A 120 3.83 17.46 20.96
C GLU A 120 2.90 18.35 20.14
N LYS A 121 3.22 18.58 18.85
CA LYS A 121 2.30 19.26 17.93
C LYS A 121 0.98 18.49 17.74
N ARG A 122 1.04 17.16 17.68
CA ARG A 122 -0.19 16.33 17.59
C ARG A 122 -1.08 16.51 18.82
N LYS A 123 -0.51 16.55 20.02
CA LYS A 123 -1.27 16.77 21.27
C LYS A 123 -1.89 18.16 21.31
N GLU A 124 -1.17 19.19 20.88
CA GLU A 124 -1.69 20.55 20.80
C GLU A 124 -2.91 20.62 19.87
N ILE A 125 -2.81 19.99 18.70
CA ILE A 125 -3.88 19.94 17.71
C ILE A 125 -5.05 19.09 18.19
N ALA A 126 -4.77 17.96 18.84
CA ALA A 126 -5.78 17.14 19.49
C ALA A 126 -6.59 17.95 20.50
N LYS A 127 -5.93 18.82 21.27
CA LYS A 127 -6.58 19.71 22.23
C LYS A 127 -7.39 20.81 21.54
N LEU A 128 -6.82 21.47 20.54
CA LEU A 128 -7.45 22.59 19.81
C LEU A 128 -8.69 22.14 19.05
N MET A 129 -8.59 21.02 18.34
CA MET A 129 -9.65 20.48 17.48
C MET A 129 -10.50 19.43 18.20
N ASN A 130 -10.16 19.13 19.46
CA ASN A 130 -10.85 18.15 20.30
C ASN A 130 -10.94 16.77 19.60
N VAL A 131 -9.79 16.28 19.09
CA VAL A 131 -9.68 15.02 18.34
C VAL A 131 -9.41 13.86 19.31
N ASP A 132 -10.05 12.72 19.09
CA ASP A 132 -9.79 11.50 19.84
C ASP A 132 -8.69 10.65 19.16
N TYR A 133 -8.72 10.53 17.83
CA TYR A 133 -7.76 9.72 17.06
C TYR A 133 -7.30 10.36 15.75
N PHE A 134 -6.06 10.06 15.36
CA PHE A 134 -5.55 10.34 14.02
C PHE A 134 -5.56 9.06 13.18
N LEU A 135 -6.23 9.07 12.02
CA LEU A 135 -6.10 8.01 11.03
C LEU A 135 -4.97 8.35 10.05
N THR A 136 -3.95 7.51 10.02
CA THR A 136 -2.82 7.61 9.08
C THR A 136 -2.80 6.37 8.17
N GLY A 137 -2.33 6.54 6.93
CA GLY A 137 -2.19 5.46 5.98
C GLY A 137 -0.84 5.47 5.27
N ARG A 138 -0.44 4.31 4.75
CA ARG A 138 0.71 4.15 3.87
C ARG A 138 0.35 3.18 2.75
N ALA A 139 0.64 3.56 1.52
CA ALA A 139 0.59 2.68 0.36
C ALA A 139 2.02 2.30 -0.03
N TYR A 140 2.28 1.00 -0.20
CA TYR A 140 3.57 0.46 -0.60
C TYR A 140 3.37 -0.45 -1.79
N ALA A 141 4.29 -0.41 -2.76
CA ALA A 141 4.31 -1.36 -3.86
C ALA A 141 5.73 -1.88 -4.11
N ASP A 142 5.81 -3.13 -4.56
CA ASP A 142 7.03 -3.75 -5.06
C ASP A 142 6.73 -4.51 -6.36
N SER A 143 7.72 -4.66 -7.24
CA SER A 143 7.55 -5.36 -8.52
C SER A 143 8.71 -6.28 -8.87
N ILE A 144 8.39 -7.46 -9.40
CA ILE A 144 9.36 -8.48 -9.79
C ILE A 144 9.12 -8.85 -11.25
N ARG A 145 10.19 -8.90 -12.07
CA ARG A 145 10.13 -9.43 -13.44
C ARG A 145 10.28 -10.94 -13.38
N LYS A 146 9.34 -11.70 -13.97
CA LYS A 146 9.35 -13.16 -13.94
C LYS A 146 8.82 -13.74 -15.26
N GLY A 147 9.62 -14.60 -15.90
CA GLY A 147 9.17 -15.48 -17.00
C GLY A 147 8.37 -14.79 -18.12
N GLY A 148 8.82 -13.64 -18.61
CA GLY A 148 8.10 -12.90 -19.66
C GLY A 148 6.89 -12.09 -19.15
N GLY A 149 6.87 -11.71 -17.88
CA GLY A 149 5.88 -10.78 -17.33
C GLY A 149 6.41 -10.00 -16.12
N ARG A 150 5.50 -9.24 -15.50
CA ARG A 150 5.72 -8.49 -14.26
C ARG A 150 4.69 -8.94 -13.22
N GLU A 151 5.18 -9.20 -12.02
CA GLU A 151 4.38 -9.39 -10.82
C GLU A 151 4.46 -8.09 -10.00
N VAL A 152 3.32 -7.57 -9.57
CA VAL A 152 3.24 -6.39 -8.71
C VAL A 152 2.50 -6.74 -7.44
N TYR A 153 3.06 -6.34 -6.31
CA TYR A 153 2.44 -6.47 -5.00
C TYR A 153 2.19 -5.08 -4.42
N TYR A 154 0.98 -4.84 -3.93
CA TYR A 154 0.60 -3.65 -3.18
C TYR A 154 0.23 -4.02 -1.76
N ARG A 155 0.58 -3.14 -0.82
CA ARG A 155 0.10 -3.15 0.56
C ARG A 155 -0.38 -1.77 0.97
N LEU A 156 -1.65 -1.69 1.33
CA LEU A 156 -2.32 -0.51 1.88
C LEU A 156 -2.50 -0.70 3.38
N SER A 157 -1.70 0.02 4.17
CA SER A 157 -1.67 -0.08 5.63
C SER A 157 -2.31 1.14 6.27
N PHE A 158 -3.18 0.93 7.25
CA PHE A 158 -3.83 2.00 8.00
C PHE A 158 -3.70 1.78 9.50
N ARG A 159 -3.65 2.88 10.25
CA ARG A 159 -3.63 2.84 11.72
C ARG A 159 -4.32 4.04 12.34
N LEU A 160 -4.94 3.79 13.48
CA LEU A 160 -5.48 4.81 14.38
C LEU A 160 -4.51 5.01 15.54
N THR A 161 -4.13 6.27 15.73
CA THR A 161 -3.27 6.70 16.83
C THR A 161 -4.07 7.55 17.80
N ASP A 162 -4.05 7.17 19.07
CA ASP A 162 -4.66 7.94 20.15
C ASP A 162 -4.00 9.33 20.25
N ALA A 163 -4.83 10.37 20.19
CA ALA A 163 -4.36 11.73 20.05
C ALA A 163 -3.70 12.29 21.33
N LYS A 164 -3.95 11.68 22.48
CA LYS A 164 -3.40 12.09 23.79
C LYS A 164 -2.10 11.37 24.12
N THR A 165 -2.09 10.05 23.92
CA THR A 165 -0.98 9.17 24.31
C THR A 165 0.01 8.95 23.18
N GLY A 166 -0.41 9.11 21.92
CA GLY A 166 0.39 8.72 20.75
C GLY A 166 0.42 7.21 20.51
N GLY A 167 -0.31 6.41 21.30
CA GLY A 167 -0.37 4.96 21.14
C GLY A 167 -1.15 4.55 19.89
N ILE A 168 -0.67 3.54 19.17
CA ILE A 168 -1.42 2.92 18.07
C ILE A 168 -2.44 1.97 18.70
N VAL A 169 -3.73 2.25 18.50
CA VAL A 169 -4.84 1.51 19.12
C VAL A 169 -5.56 0.56 18.16
N TRP A 170 -5.34 0.75 16.86
CA TRP A 170 -5.83 -0.12 15.81
C TRP A 170 -4.89 0.00 14.60
N CYS A 171 -4.65 -1.12 13.92
CA CYS A 171 -3.98 -1.17 12.64
C CYS A 171 -4.51 -2.35 11.84
N ASP A 172 -4.57 -2.19 10.52
CA ASP A 172 -4.96 -3.24 9.59
C ASP A 172 -4.38 -2.93 8.21
N ASP A 173 -4.20 -3.98 7.42
CA ASP A 173 -3.57 -3.94 6.11
C ASP A 173 -4.48 -4.57 5.06
N ASP A 174 -4.38 -4.11 3.83
CA ASP A 174 -4.97 -4.76 2.66
C ASP A 174 -3.93 -4.96 1.57
N GLU A 175 -3.97 -6.11 0.92
CA GLU A 175 -2.91 -6.55 0.02
C GLU A 175 -3.49 -6.97 -1.31
N TYR A 176 -2.82 -6.55 -2.38
CA TYR A 176 -3.21 -6.89 -3.75
C TYR A 176 -2.01 -7.40 -4.51
N LYS A 177 -2.27 -8.34 -5.42
CA LYS A 177 -1.23 -8.95 -6.24
C LYS A 177 -1.71 -9.08 -7.68
N TYR A 178 -0.95 -8.48 -8.59
CA TYR A 178 -1.23 -8.46 -10.02
C TYR A 178 -0.13 -9.17 -10.79
N TYR A 179 -0.53 -9.77 -11.90
CA TYR A 179 0.38 -10.40 -12.85
C TYR A 179 0.06 -9.88 -14.24
N GLY A 180 0.96 -9.04 -14.77
CA GLY A 180 0.89 -8.58 -16.15
C GLY A 180 1.81 -9.44 -17.02
N LYS A 181 1.28 -9.93 -18.14
CA LYS A 181 2.09 -10.59 -19.17
C LYS A 181 2.59 -9.54 -20.16
N TYR A 182 3.78 -9.77 -20.70
CA TYR A 182 4.27 -9.03 -21.86
C TYR A 182 3.54 -9.53 -23.11
N GLU A 183 2.80 -8.66 -23.79
CA GLU A 183 2.33 -8.97 -25.14
C GLU A 183 3.48 -8.82 -26.15
N PRO A 184 3.72 -9.81 -27.03
CA PRO A 184 4.66 -9.63 -28.13
C PRO A 184 4.07 -8.66 -29.15
N ILE A 185 4.80 -7.60 -29.48
CA ILE A 185 4.44 -6.74 -30.61
C ILE A 185 4.62 -7.55 -31.90
N ASN A 186 3.51 -7.95 -32.51
CA ASN A 186 3.53 -8.42 -33.90
C ASN A 186 3.83 -7.20 -34.80
N ARG A 187 5.09 -7.10 -35.27
CA ARG A 187 5.48 -6.19 -36.35
C ARG A 187 5.13 -6.76 -37.72
#